data_AF-A0A970Q2U1-F1
#
_entry.id   AF-A0A970Q2U1-F1
#
_cell.length_a   1.000
_cell.length_b   1.000
_cell.length_c   1.000
_cell.angle_alpha   90.00
_cell.angle_beta   90.00
_cell.angle_gamma   90.00
#
_symmetry.space_group_name_H-M   'P 1'
#
loop_
_entity.id
_entity.type
_entity.pdbx_description
1 polymer ?
#
loop_
_entity_poly.entity_id
_entity_poly.type
_entity_poly.pdbx_seq_one_letter_code
_entity_poly.pdbx_strand_id
1 'polypeptide(L)'
;MKLNLVYENNKSGQRLLEAIKSRYQEASWDEFMLEEDPYLHIFLDNGRTADVRTINTPQAIKRCSDRDKLVSIMKSNGINAGVEESAASKIYEVLVFDMKIIFIRQKVGSKSGNKIRYMRENQKTKVAEIAKKALLLSGLDVALIRIQLNSRKRLQFIFAESSPGLRDKDISVLLDELDRIYNYKKKEVKLGADPEFMIINNRTGKLVSASHFFPVQGLVGCDNIRLPNRQQRPIAELRPKPEKSPLQLAANIRYALVRASSMAAYSNVKWVAGSHPVSGYSIGGHIHFSNVELNAALMRALDNYLGLLVFLIEKPHTACKRRKKYGLLGEYREKSYGGFEYRTPGSWLMSQKIAMGVLCLAKIVASNYMQLPNNYLNTAEAQEAFYSGNRDYFVQDFDQMWRDIERTQLYPKYAEEIDIIRWMIINDMQWDEKMDIRKGWNISNASRRNSKAALSNSRQSQDGSRVPNSNSNSPASGNRSPERRNSGRTSRTRRSSGSGRRNLSNSNMDNISRNTLVIATPSLPASIPIAQGTAGRIVASGGVRRAISCS
;
A
#
# COMPACT_ATOMS: atom_id res chain seq x y z
N MET A 1 -4.32 -24.75 -2.17
CA MET A 1 -3.20 -24.13 -1.43
C MET A 1 -2.90 -24.94 -0.21
N LYS A 2 -1.65 -24.84 0.26
CA LYS A 2 -1.28 -25.35 1.57
C LYS A 2 -1.55 -24.26 2.61
N LEU A 3 -2.33 -24.56 3.62
CA LEU A 3 -2.68 -23.63 4.68
C LEU A 3 -2.24 -24.24 6.01
N ASN A 4 -1.39 -23.51 6.71
CA ASN A 4 -0.90 -23.88 8.03
C ASN A 4 -1.49 -22.92 9.06
N LEU A 5 -1.81 -23.42 10.24
CA LEU A 5 -2.27 -22.61 11.37
C LEU A 5 -1.48 -23.03 12.60
N VAL A 6 -0.87 -22.05 13.27
CA VAL A 6 -0.24 -22.26 14.58
C VAL A 6 -1.11 -21.64 15.66
N TYR A 7 -1.44 -22.43 16.67
CA TYR A 7 -2.31 -22.02 17.77
C TYR A 7 -1.91 -22.77 19.04
N GLU A 8 -1.97 -22.12 20.20
CA GLU A 8 -1.57 -22.72 21.48
C GLU A 8 -2.41 -23.96 21.80
N ASN A 9 -1.76 -25.01 22.31
CA ASN A 9 -2.38 -26.27 22.68
C ASN A 9 -3.12 -26.17 24.04
N ASN A 10 -4.13 -25.30 24.08
CA ASN A 10 -5.02 -25.11 25.21
C ASN A 10 -6.45 -25.58 24.86
N LYS A 11 -7.39 -25.43 25.80
CA LYS A 11 -8.81 -25.82 25.58
C LYS A 11 -9.44 -25.18 24.33
N SER A 12 -9.05 -23.95 23.99
CA SER A 12 -9.54 -23.25 22.79
C SER A 12 -8.90 -23.84 21.53
N GLY A 13 -7.58 -24.10 21.56
CA GLY A 13 -6.84 -24.71 20.46
C GLY A 13 -7.36 -26.11 20.10
N GLN A 14 -7.58 -26.95 21.11
CA GLN A 14 -8.14 -28.30 20.90
C GLN A 14 -9.54 -28.26 20.26
N ARG A 15 -10.43 -27.37 20.72
CA ARG A 15 -11.75 -27.17 20.11
C ARG A 15 -11.67 -26.67 18.67
N LEU A 16 -10.72 -25.77 18.37
CA LEU A 16 -10.48 -25.30 17.01
C LEU A 16 -9.96 -26.44 16.12
N LEU A 17 -9.03 -27.25 16.62
CA LEU A 17 -8.52 -28.44 15.91
C LEU A 17 -9.64 -29.44 15.60
N GLU A 18 -10.49 -29.77 16.58
CA GLU A 18 -11.65 -30.66 16.38
C GLU A 18 -12.60 -30.12 15.30
N ALA A 19 -12.87 -28.82 15.32
CA ALA A 19 -13.73 -28.17 14.34
C ALA A 19 -13.09 -28.17 12.93
N ILE A 20 -11.77 -27.96 12.83
CA ILE A 20 -11.01 -28.07 11.58
C ILE A 20 -11.03 -29.50 11.05
N LYS A 21 -10.76 -30.51 11.88
CA LYS A 21 -10.80 -31.94 11.50
C LYS A 21 -12.18 -32.36 11.01
N SER A 22 -13.24 -31.79 11.59
CA SER A 22 -14.61 -32.05 11.15
C SER A 22 -14.94 -31.38 9.81
N ARG A 23 -14.23 -30.29 9.45
CA ARG A 23 -14.46 -29.50 8.23
C ARG A 23 -13.60 -29.95 7.05
N TYR A 24 -12.36 -30.36 7.31
CA TYR A 24 -11.35 -30.74 6.31
C TYR A 24 -10.84 -32.15 6.58
N GLN A 25 -11.09 -33.07 5.65
CA GLN A 25 -10.70 -34.48 5.80
C GLN A 25 -9.18 -34.67 5.73
N GLU A 26 -8.52 -33.79 4.99
CA GLU A 26 -7.07 -33.73 4.78
C GLU A 26 -6.32 -33.05 5.93
N ALA A 27 -7.00 -32.64 7.00
CA ALA A 27 -6.36 -32.00 8.14
C ALA A 27 -5.41 -32.95 8.88
N SER A 28 -4.17 -32.53 9.01
CA SER A 28 -3.16 -33.17 9.88
C SER A 28 -2.63 -32.14 10.88
N TRP A 29 -2.01 -32.59 11.96
CA TRP A 29 -1.42 -31.70 12.94
C TRP A 29 -0.25 -32.36 13.65
N ASP A 30 0.69 -31.53 14.09
CA ASP A 30 1.76 -31.90 15.00
C ASP A 30 1.75 -30.97 16.22
N GLU A 31 2.38 -31.40 17.30
CA GLU A 31 2.59 -30.59 18.50
C GLU A 31 4.07 -30.21 18.63
N PHE A 32 4.33 -28.99 19.08
CA PHE A 32 5.69 -28.54 19.36
C PHE A 32 5.70 -27.53 20.50
N MET A 33 6.85 -27.38 21.15
CA MET A 33 7.05 -26.35 22.19
C MET A 33 7.51 -25.05 21.55
N LEU A 34 6.88 -23.94 21.91
CA LEU A 34 7.36 -22.60 21.59
C LEU A 34 7.58 -21.85 22.89
N GLU A 35 8.86 -21.61 23.21
CA GLU A 35 9.28 -21.19 24.55
C GLU A 35 8.90 -22.26 25.58
N GLU A 36 7.99 -21.98 26.51
CA GLU A 36 7.57 -22.91 27.57
C GLU A 36 6.16 -23.48 27.36
N ASP A 37 5.46 -23.03 26.31
CA ASP A 37 4.07 -23.40 26.06
C ASP A 37 3.96 -24.39 24.87
N PRO A 38 3.05 -25.38 24.96
CA PRO A 38 2.78 -26.30 23.85
C PRO A 38 1.89 -25.64 22.78
N TYR A 39 2.19 -25.87 21.51
CA TYR A 39 1.45 -25.36 20.36
C TYR A 39 1.05 -26.47 19.40
N LEU A 40 -0.12 -26.31 18.79
CA LEU A 40 -0.61 -27.09 17.65
C LEU A 40 -0.13 -26.43 16.37
N HIS A 41 0.50 -27.22 15.49
CA HIS A 41 0.75 -26.86 14.11
C HIS A 41 -0.21 -27.66 13.23
N ILE A 42 -1.24 -27.01 12.71
CA ILE A 42 -2.31 -27.66 11.93
C ILE A 42 -2.04 -27.41 10.45
N PHE A 43 -2.07 -28.47 9.65
CA PHE A 43 -1.77 -28.47 8.22
C PHE A 43 -3.02 -28.86 7.42
N LEU A 44 -3.32 -28.05 6.41
CA LEU A 44 -4.32 -28.32 5.38
C LEU A 44 -3.62 -28.34 4.02
N ASP A 45 -3.45 -29.52 3.42
CA ASP A 45 -2.81 -29.68 2.12
C ASP A 45 -3.73 -30.45 1.16
N ASN A 46 -4.24 -29.76 0.13
CA ASN A 46 -4.97 -30.42 -0.95
C ASN A 46 -4.07 -30.94 -2.08
N GLY A 47 -2.75 -30.77 -2.00
CA GLY A 47 -1.79 -31.15 -3.03
C GLY A 47 -1.90 -30.36 -4.34
N ARG A 48 -2.76 -29.32 -4.40
CA ARG A 48 -3.12 -28.66 -5.67
C ARG A 48 -2.15 -27.56 -6.10
N THR A 49 -1.36 -26.98 -5.19
CA THR A 49 -0.54 -25.81 -5.49
C THR A 49 0.74 -25.77 -4.66
N ALA A 50 1.79 -25.14 -5.19
CA ALA A 50 2.99 -24.79 -4.44
C ALA A 50 2.80 -23.60 -3.49
N ASP A 51 1.71 -22.84 -3.62
CA ASP A 51 1.44 -21.69 -2.74
C ASP A 51 1.13 -22.18 -1.30
N VAL A 52 1.89 -21.64 -0.34
CA VAL A 52 1.80 -21.94 1.09
C VAL A 52 1.42 -20.66 1.83
N ARG A 53 0.49 -20.77 2.77
CA ARG A 53 0.15 -19.70 3.71
C ARG A 53 0.19 -20.23 5.12
N THR A 54 0.96 -19.58 5.99
CA THR A 54 0.98 -19.88 7.43
C THR A 54 0.29 -18.76 8.19
N ILE A 55 -0.77 -19.07 8.90
CA ILE A 55 -1.49 -18.19 9.81
C ILE A 55 -0.77 -18.21 11.16
N ASN A 56 -0.29 -17.03 11.61
CA ASN A 56 0.53 -16.84 12.80
C ASN A 56 1.81 -17.70 12.77
N THR A 57 2.88 -17.23 12.12
CA THR A 57 4.15 -17.98 12.17
C THR A 57 4.70 -18.09 13.60
N PRO A 58 5.44 -19.16 13.95
CA PRO A 58 6.05 -19.29 15.27
C PRO A 58 6.92 -18.07 15.65
N GLN A 59 7.63 -17.50 14.67
CA GLN A 59 8.42 -16.28 14.89
C GLN A 59 7.56 -15.04 15.15
N ALA A 60 6.35 -14.94 14.61
CA ALA A 60 5.43 -13.84 14.91
C ALA A 60 4.83 -13.99 16.31
N ILE A 61 4.44 -15.21 16.69
CA ILE A 61 3.92 -15.54 18.02
C ILE A 61 4.96 -15.21 19.09
N LYS A 62 6.17 -15.76 18.97
CA LYS A 62 7.28 -15.55 19.90
C LYS A 62 7.56 -14.07 20.17
N ARG A 63 7.51 -13.24 19.11
CA ARG A 63 7.76 -11.79 19.25
C ARG A 63 6.63 -11.06 19.98
N CYS A 64 5.40 -11.55 19.87
CA CYS A 64 4.26 -10.95 20.56
C CYS A 64 4.24 -11.27 22.05
N SER A 65 4.92 -12.35 22.49
CA SER A 65 5.12 -12.68 23.91
C SER A 65 5.93 -11.59 24.63
N ASP A 66 6.87 -10.94 23.94
CA ASP A 66 7.63 -9.81 24.49
C ASP A 66 6.82 -8.51 24.43
N ARG A 67 6.20 -8.18 25.56
CA ARG A 67 5.32 -7.03 25.69
C ARG A 67 6.03 -5.69 25.43
N ASP A 68 7.26 -5.53 25.90
CA ASP A 68 7.97 -4.26 25.81
C ASP A 68 8.39 -3.97 24.38
N LYS A 69 8.85 -5.00 23.65
CA LYS A 69 9.11 -4.90 22.21
C LYS A 69 7.84 -4.57 21.44
N LEU A 70 6.71 -5.21 21.76
CA LEU A 70 5.45 -4.93 21.09
C LEU A 70 4.97 -3.50 21.35
N VAL A 71 5.11 -2.99 22.58
CA VAL A 71 4.81 -1.59 22.92
C VAL A 71 5.73 -0.63 22.15
N SER A 72 7.02 -0.96 22.01
CA SER A 72 7.98 -0.18 21.23
C SER A 72 7.57 -0.08 19.76
N ILE A 73 7.24 -1.23 19.13
CA ILE A 73 6.70 -1.32 17.77
C ILE A 73 5.50 -0.39 17.60
N MET A 74 4.53 -0.45 18.51
CA MET A 74 3.33 0.39 18.42
C MET A 74 3.66 1.89 18.50
N LYS A 75 4.55 2.27 19.42
CA LYS A 75 4.96 3.67 19.60
C LYS A 75 5.67 4.23 18.36
N SER A 76 6.61 3.49 17.76
CA SER A 76 7.28 3.92 16.51
C SER A 76 6.30 4.11 15.35
N ASN A 77 5.11 3.49 15.41
CA ASN A 77 4.05 3.61 14.41
C ASN A 77 2.98 4.66 14.75
N GLY A 78 3.23 5.51 15.76
CA GLY A 78 2.30 6.55 16.21
C GLY A 78 1.06 6.02 16.92
N ILE A 79 1.09 4.76 17.39
CA ILE A 79 0.02 4.18 18.19
C ILE A 79 0.38 4.39 19.67
N ASN A 80 -0.50 5.06 20.40
CA ASN A 80 -0.34 5.16 21.85
C ASN A 80 -0.41 3.76 22.47
N ALA A 81 0.61 3.37 23.25
CA ALA A 81 0.75 2.00 23.75
C ALA A 81 1.38 1.97 25.15
N GLY A 82 1.12 0.88 25.88
CA GLY A 82 1.59 0.66 27.25
C GLY A 82 0.44 0.61 28.25
N VAL A 83 0.73 0.19 29.49
CA VAL A 83 -0.27 0.16 30.57
C VAL A 83 -0.23 1.49 31.33
N GLU A 84 -1.40 2.01 31.67
CA GLU A 84 -1.55 3.08 32.66
C GLU A 84 -2.08 2.44 33.94
N GLU A 85 -1.42 2.67 35.09
CA GLU A 85 -1.78 2.06 36.39
C GLU A 85 -3.16 2.50 36.89
N SER A 86 -3.65 3.65 36.44
CA SER A 86 -4.98 4.15 36.81
C SER A 86 -6.10 3.25 36.28
N ALA A 87 -7.14 3.04 37.09
CA ALA A 87 -8.28 2.19 36.76
C ALA A 87 -8.87 2.52 35.38
N ALA A 88 -8.76 1.57 34.45
CA ALA A 88 -9.28 1.68 33.09
C ALA A 88 -10.79 1.96 33.11
N SER A 89 -11.21 3.09 32.54
CA SER A 89 -12.64 3.40 32.44
C SER A 89 -13.39 2.44 31.49
N LYS A 90 -12.72 1.99 30.41
CA LYS A 90 -13.25 1.09 29.37
C LYS A 90 -12.12 0.29 28.73
N ILE A 91 -12.33 -1.00 28.54
CA ILE A 91 -11.44 -1.89 27.79
C ILE A 91 -12.18 -2.41 26.57
N TYR A 92 -11.54 -2.38 25.41
CA TYR A 92 -11.99 -3.01 24.18
C TYR A 92 -11.12 -4.23 23.91
N GLU A 93 -11.77 -5.34 23.57
CA GLU A 93 -11.12 -6.53 23.07
C GLU A 93 -11.65 -6.78 21.66
N VAL A 94 -10.73 -6.89 20.71
CA VAL A 94 -11.03 -6.96 19.29
C VAL A 94 -10.39 -8.20 18.72
N LEU A 95 -11.20 -9.19 18.33
CA LEU A 95 -10.68 -10.35 17.60
C LEU A 95 -10.59 -9.97 16.12
N VAL A 96 -9.37 -10.01 15.60
CA VAL A 96 -9.08 -9.74 14.19
C VAL A 96 -8.53 -11.01 13.56
N PHE A 97 -9.06 -11.39 12.40
CA PHE A 97 -8.47 -12.43 11.55
C PHE A 97 -8.32 -11.89 10.14
N ASP A 98 -7.10 -11.92 9.63
CA ASP A 98 -6.76 -11.52 8.27
C ASP A 98 -7.26 -10.11 7.89
N MET A 99 -7.04 -9.15 8.79
CA MET A 99 -7.56 -7.77 8.71
C MET A 99 -9.10 -7.63 8.78
N LYS A 100 -9.85 -8.72 8.92
CA LYS A 100 -11.29 -8.70 9.19
C LYS A 100 -11.57 -8.67 10.69
N ILE A 101 -12.46 -7.79 11.12
CA ILE A 101 -12.93 -7.74 12.51
C ILE A 101 -13.97 -8.84 12.70
N ILE A 102 -13.68 -9.83 13.54
CA ILE A 102 -14.64 -10.88 13.91
C ILE A 102 -15.61 -10.35 14.97
N PHE A 103 -15.08 -9.68 16.00
CA PHE A 103 -15.91 -8.93 16.93
C PHE A 103 -15.17 -7.77 17.58
N ILE A 104 -15.94 -6.82 18.10
CA ILE A 104 -15.50 -5.84 19.09
C ILE A 104 -16.35 -6.04 20.33
N ARG A 105 -15.72 -6.28 21.48
CA ARG A 105 -16.42 -6.27 22.77
C ARG A 105 -15.82 -5.24 23.71
N GLN A 106 -16.69 -4.47 24.34
CA GLN A 106 -16.33 -3.47 25.34
C GLN A 106 -16.63 -4.03 26.73
N LYS A 107 -15.64 -4.00 27.62
CA LYS A 107 -15.75 -4.29 29.05
C LYS A 107 -15.70 -2.97 29.82
N VAL A 108 -16.65 -2.75 30.72
CA VAL A 108 -16.71 -1.59 31.61
C VAL A 108 -16.78 -2.10 33.04
N GLY A 109 -15.85 -1.63 33.89
CA GLY A 109 -15.87 -1.93 35.32
C GLY A 109 -17.16 -1.40 35.96
N SER A 110 -17.86 -2.24 36.70
CA SER A 110 -19.03 -1.84 37.49
C SER A 110 -18.98 -2.48 38.87
N LYS A 111 -19.73 -1.92 39.83
CA LYS A 111 -19.78 -2.41 41.22
C LYS A 111 -20.27 -3.86 41.35
N SER A 112 -20.94 -4.44 40.34
CA SER A 112 -21.42 -5.84 40.34
C SER A 112 -20.70 -6.75 39.34
N GLY A 113 -19.52 -6.33 38.83
CA GLY A 113 -18.75 -7.06 37.82
C GLY A 113 -18.65 -6.33 36.48
N ASN A 114 -17.93 -6.92 35.52
CA ASN A 114 -17.68 -6.29 34.22
C ASN A 114 -18.90 -6.41 33.29
N LYS A 115 -19.49 -5.29 32.88
CA LYS A 115 -20.57 -5.28 31.86
C LYS A 115 -19.94 -5.42 30.47
N ILE A 116 -20.34 -6.46 29.72
CA ILE A 116 -19.85 -6.75 28.36
C ILE A 116 -20.87 -6.24 27.33
N ARG A 117 -20.40 -5.50 26.32
CA ARG A 117 -21.22 -5.05 25.18
C ARG A 117 -20.50 -5.34 23.85
N TYR A 118 -21.18 -6.01 22.93
CA TYR A 118 -20.69 -6.23 21.57
C TYR A 118 -21.02 -5.04 20.66
N MET A 119 -20.11 -4.71 19.75
CA MET A 119 -20.19 -3.55 18.88
C MET A 119 -19.78 -3.92 17.45
N ARG A 120 -20.34 -3.19 16.48
CA ARG A 120 -19.95 -3.30 15.07
C ARG A 120 -18.77 -2.38 14.76
N GLU A 121 -18.01 -2.69 13.72
CA GLU A 121 -16.86 -1.88 13.29
C GLU A 121 -17.23 -0.41 13.04
N ASN A 122 -18.35 -0.14 12.38
CA ASN A 122 -18.83 1.22 12.12
C ASN A 122 -19.20 2.03 13.39
N GLN A 123 -19.43 1.36 14.53
CA GLN A 123 -19.70 2.04 15.81
C GLN A 123 -18.40 2.43 16.53
N LYS A 124 -17.27 1.79 16.18
CA LYS A 124 -15.96 1.95 16.84
C LYS A 124 -14.82 1.92 15.83
N THR A 125 -14.92 2.74 14.77
CA THR A 125 -13.97 2.80 13.66
C THR A 125 -12.52 2.98 14.12
N LYS A 126 -12.26 3.92 15.04
CA LYS A 126 -10.91 4.17 15.57
C LYS A 126 -10.30 2.97 16.32
N VAL A 127 -11.14 2.20 17.02
CA VAL A 127 -10.70 0.99 17.74
C VAL A 127 -10.37 -0.12 16.73
N ALA A 128 -11.21 -0.27 15.69
CA ALA A 128 -10.96 -1.21 14.61
C ALA A 128 -9.70 -0.87 13.80
N GLU A 129 -9.47 0.40 13.47
CA GLU A 129 -8.24 0.88 12.80
C GLU A 129 -6.98 0.52 13.60
N ILE A 130 -6.97 0.82 14.90
CA ILE A 130 -5.85 0.48 15.78
C ILE A 130 -5.65 -1.03 15.84
N ALA A 131 -6.72 -1.82 15.96
CA ALA A 131 -6.63 -3.28 16.03
C ALA A 131 -6.07 -3.90 14.75
N LYS A 132 -6.56 -3.47 13.57
CA LYS A 132 -6.04 -3.93 12.27
C LYS A 132 -4.56 -3.56 12.10
N LYS A 133 -4.18 -2.34 12.46
CA LYS A 133 -2.78 -1.90 12.38
C LYS A 133 -1.90 -2.66 13.35
N ALA A 134 -2.35 -2.90 14.58
CA ALA A 134 -1.61 -3.66 15.57
C ALA A 134 -1.36 -5.11 15.10
N LEU A 135 -2.37 -5.77 14.51
CA LEU A 135 -2.24 -7.10 13.92
C LEU A 135 -1.14 -7.13 12.84
N LEU A 136 -1.18 -6.17 11.90
CA LEU A 136 -0.20 -6.09 10.81
C LEU A 136 1.23 -5.90 11.33
N LEU A 137 1.41 -4.94 12.25
CA LEU A 137 2.72 -4.57 12.80
C LEU A 137 3.33 -5.64 13.68
N SER A 138 2.51 -6.45 14.34
CA SER A 138 2.96 -7.57 15.17
C SER A 138 3.30 -8.82 14.34
N GLY A 139 3.02 -8.79 13.04
CA GLY A 139 3.24 -9.93 12.14
C GLY A 139 2.22 -11.06 12.30
N LEU A 140 1.16 -10.87 13.08
CA LEU A 140 0.12 -11.87 13.29
C LEU A 140 -0.92 -11.84 12.15
N ASP A 141 -1.66 -12.91 12.01
CA ASP A 141 -2.79 -13.09 11.10
C ASP A 141 -4.10 -13.20 11.87
N VAL A 142 -4.09 -13.86 13.04
CA VAL A 142 -5.21 -13.88 13.99
C VAL A 142 -4.73 -13.44 15.37
N ALA A 143 -5.45 -12.50 15.99
CA ALA A 143 -5.13 -12.05 17.33
C ALA A 143 -6.34 -11.41 18.04
N LEU A 144 -6.38 -11.53 19.36
CA LEU A 144 -7.19 -10.67 20.20
C LEU A 144 -6.37 -9.44 20.61
N ILE A 145 -6.75 -8.29 20.10
CA ILE A 145 -6.11 -7.02 20.42
C ILE A 145 -6.85 -6.36 21.58
N ARG A 146 -6.12 -6.04 22.65
CA ARG A 146 -6.66 -5.30 23.80
C ARG A 146 -6.29 -3.82 23.70
N ILE A 147 -7.32 -2.96 23.74
CA ILE A 147 -7.20 -1.50 23.67
C ILE A 147 -7.93 -0.89 24.86
N GLN A 148 -7.28 -0.01 25.61
CA GLN A 148 -7.86 0.71 26.74
C GLN A 148 -8.24 2.14 26.35
N LEU A 149 -9.29 2.67 26.96
CA LEU A 149 -9.53 4.11 27.01
C LEU A 149 -8.92 4.66 28.31
N ASN A 150 -7.84 5.41 28.16
CA ASN A 150 -7.03 5.91 29.26
C ASN A 150 -7.72 7.09 29.99
N SER A 151 -7.13 7.57 31.08
CA SER A 151 -7.67 8.67 31.91
C SER A 151 -7.94 9.95 31.10
N ARG A 152 -7.11 10.20 30.08
CA ARG A 152 -7.17 11.35 29.15
C ARG A 152 -8.09 11.12 27.94
N LYS A 153 -8.95 10.09 27.98
CA LYS A 153 -9.86 9.70 26.89
C LYS A 153 -9.15 9.37 25.57
N ARG A 154 -7.89 8.93 25.62
CA ARG A 154 -7.13 8.44 24.46
C ARG A 154 -7.16 6.92 24.41
N LEU A 155 -7.30 6.38 23.21
CA LEU A 155 -7.17 4.94 22.98
C LEU A 155 -5.69 4.55 23.13
N GLN A 156 -5.44 3.44 23.81
CA GLN A 156 -4.10 2.93 24.09
C GLN A 156 -4.06 1.43 23.83
N PHE A 157 -3.13 0.99 23.00
CA PHE A 157 -2.85 -0.43 22.79
C PHE A 157 -2.19 -1.04 24.03
N ILE A 158 -2.63 -2.22 24.44
CA ILE A 158 -2.17 -2.88 25.67
C ILE A 158 -1.36 -4.15 25.38
N PHE A 159 -1.88 -5.05 24.54
CA PHE A 159 -1.20 -6.25 24.03
C PHE A 159 -1.98 -6.87 22.86
N ALA A 160 -1.35 -7.85 22.20
CA ALA A 160 -1.97 -8.77 21.24
C ALA A 160 -1.79 -10.22 21.73
N GLU A 161 -2.88 -10.98 21.80
CA GLU A 161 -2.87 -12.40 22.17
C GLU A 161 -3.07 -13.23 20.90
N SER A 162 -2.10 -14.08 20.57
CA SER A 162 -2.05 -14.88 19.34
C SER A 162 -3.00 -16.08 19.35
N SER A 163 -3.31 -16.61 20.54
CA SER A 163 -4.14 -17.82 20.73
C SER A 163 -5.33 -17.59 21.68
N PRO A 164 -6.20 -16.59 21.41
CA PRO A 164 -7.18 -16.14 22.39
C PRO A 164 -8.35 -17.09 22.53
N GLY A 165 -8.88 -17.29 23.74
CA GLY A 165 -10.06 -18.13 23.97
C GLY A 165 -11.26 -17.82 23.05
N LEU A 166 -11.68 -18.79 22.25
CA LEU A 166 -12.72 -18.67 21.23
C LEU A 166 -14.07 -19.26 21.69
N ARG A 167 -15.17 -18.59 21.31
CA ARG A 167 -16.54 -19.13 21.43
C ARG A 167 -16.87 -19.96 20.19
N ASP A 168 -17.89 -20.81 20.25
CA ASP A 168 -18.30 -21.64 19.10
C ASP A 168 -18.62 -20.80 17.85
N LYS A 169 -19.30 -19.67 18.03
CA LYS A 169 -19.57 -18.75 16.93
C LYS A 169 -18.32 -18.07 16.37
N ASP A 170 -17.28 -17.86 17.19
CA ASP A 170 -16.02 -17.28 16.70
C ASP A 170 -15.26 -18.33 15.89
N ILE A 171 -15.22 -19.58 16.36
CA ILE A 171 -14.66 -20.73 15.62
C ILE A 171 -15.37 -20.89 14.28
N SER A 172 -16.71 -20.89 14.26
CA SER A 172 -17.48 -21.00 13.02
C SER A 172 -17.11 -19.91 12.01
N VAL A 173 -16.98 -18.65 12.46
CA VAL A 173 -16.59 -17.56 11.55
C VAL A 173 -15.14 -17.74 11.09
N LEU A 174 -14.22 -18.17 11.95
CA LEU A 174 -12.84 -18.46 11.55
C LEU A 174 -12.78 -19.57 10.50
N LEU A 175 -13.59 -20.63 10.61
CA LEU A 175 -13.68 -21.69 9.60
C LEU A 175 -14.18 -21.15 8.26
N ASP A 176 -15.19 -20.27 8.26
CA ASP A 176 -15.66 -19.63 7.02
C ASP A 176 -14.55 -18.81 6.36
N GLU A 177 -13.74 -18.11 7.17
CA GLU A 177 -12.59 -17.35 6.68
C GLU A 177 -11.47 -18.27 6.15
N LEU A 178 -11.18 -19.36 6.85
CA LEU A 178 -10.23 -20.38 6.39
C LEU A 178 -10.70 -20.99 5.06
N ASP A 179 -12.00 -21.24 4.88
CA ASP A 179 -12.56 -21.72 3.61
C ASP A 179 -12.30 -20.73 2.48
N ARG A 180 -12.46 -19.42 2.72
CA ARG A 180 -12.17 -18.39 1.71
C ARG A 180 -10.71 -18.38 1.30
N ILE A 181 -9.81 -18.52 2.28
CA ILE A 181 -8.37 -18.58 2.05
C ILE A 181 -8.02 -19.88 1.31
N TYR A 182 -8.41 -21.03 1.85
CA TYR A 182 -8.10 -22.35 1.34
C TYR A 182 -8.56 -22.58 -0.10
N ASN A 183 -9.73 -22.04 -0.44
CA ASN A 183 -10.33 -22.10 -1.77
C ASN A 183 -9.98 -20.90 -2.67
N TYR A 184 -9.05 -20.04 -2.25
CA TYR A 184 -8.67 -18.85 -3.02
C TYR A 184 -8.19 -19.23 -4.42
N LYS A 185 -8.80 -18.59 -5.40
CA LYS A 185 -8.44 -18.73 -6.82
C LYS A 185 -7.67 -17.51 -7.27
N LYS A 186 -6.39 -17.71 -7.57
CA LYS A 186 -5.51 -16.67 -8.10
C LYS A 186 -6.10 -16.09 -9.38
N LYS A 187 -6.32 -14.77 -9.37
CA LYS A 187 -6.70 -14.00 -10.56
C LYS A 187 -5.52 -13.17 -11.00
N GLU A 188 -5.52 -12.78 -12.27
CA GLU A 188 -4.51 -11.86 -12.77
C GLU A 188 -4.71 -10.48 -12.14
N VAL A 189 -3.74 -10.09 -11.31
CA VAL A 189 -3.70 -8.80 -10.62
C VAL A 189 -3.77 -7.68 -11.65
N LYS A 190 -4.63 -6.68 -11.42
CA LYS A 190 -4.70 -5.47 -12.23
C LYS A 190 -4.17 -4.30 -11.40
N LEU A 191 -3.31 -3.49 -12.02
CA LEU A 191 -2.68 -2.34 -11.39
C LEU A 191 -3.34 -1.04 -11.86
N GLY A 192 -3.56 -0.14 -10.92
CA GLY A 192 -3.70 1.29 -11.17
C GLY A 192 -2.61 2.05 -10.41
N ALA A 193 -2.53 3.35 -10.59
CA ALA A 193 -1.60 4.18 -9.84
C ALA A 193 -2.11 5.61 -9.77
N ASP A 194 -1.88 6.26 -8.63
CA ASP A 194 -2.17 7.68 -8.42
C ASP A 194 -0.87 8.41 -7.97
N PRO A 195 0.19 8.48 -8.83
CA PRO A 195 1.44 9.09 -8.43
C PRO A 195 1.35 10.63 -8.43
N GLU A 196 1.93 11.22 -7.40
CA GLU A 196 1.87 12.65 -7.15
C GLU A 196 3.16 13.38 -7.54
N PHE A 197 3.06 14.65 -7.89
CA PHE A 197 4.21 15.54 -8.10
C PHE A 197 3.88 16.98 -7.72
N MET A 198 4.91 17.79 -7.53
CA MET A 198 4.79 19.22 -7.21
C MET A 198 5.45 20.09 -8.27
N ILE A 199 5.04 21.34 -8.34
CA ILE A 199 5.57 22.31 -9.29
C ILE A 199 6.30 23.41 -8.53
N ILE A 200 7.55 23.67 -8.91
CA ILE A 200 8.41 24.69 -8.32
C ILE A 200 8.78 25.70 -9.40
N ASN A 201 8.82 26.98 -9.05
CA ASN A 201 9.38 28.01 -9.93
C ASN A 201 10.91 27.89 -9.95
N ASN A 202 11.50 27.71 -11.13
CA ASN A 202 12.94 27.51 -11.31
C ASN A 202 13.79 28.70 -10.85
N ARG A 203 13.27 29.93 -10.93
CA ARG A 203 14.01 31.13 -10.56
C ARG A 203 13.97 31.39 -9.05
N THR A 204 12.82 31.18 -8.43
CA THR A 204 12.60 31.55 -7.02
C THR A 204 12.69 30.38 -6.06
N GLY A 205 12.65 29.14 -6.54
CA GLY A 205 12.55 27.93 -5.72
C GLY A 205 11.21 27.80 -4.97
N LYS A 206 10.25 28.70 -5.23
CA LYS A 206 8.96 28.70 -4.52
C LYS A 206 7.97 27.72 -5.15
N LEU A 207 7.14 27.11 -4.30
CA LEU A 207 6.00 26.29 -4.70
C LEU A 207 5.03 27.09 -5.57
N VAL A 208 4.61 26.47 -6.68
CA VAL A 208 3.49 26.92 -7.51
C VAL A 208 2.39 25.89 -7.38
N SER A 209 1.20 26.31 -6.92
CA SER A 209 0.13 25.35 -6.66
C SER A 209 -0.32 24.66 -7.96
N ALA A 210 -0.43 23.33 -7.93
CA ALA A 210 -0.91 22.52 -9.05
C ALA A 210 -2.25 23.01 -9.64
N SER A 211 -3.15 23.50 -8.78
CA SER A 211 -4.46 24.03 -9.19
C SER A 211 -4.40 25.28 -10.08
N HIS A 212 -3.23 25.90 -10.27
CA HIS A 212 -3.06 26.95 -11.27
C HIS A 212 -3.05 26.40 -12.71
N PHE A 213 -2.70 25.12 -12.89
CA PHE A 213 -2.55 24.50 -14.20
C PHE A 213 -3.51 23.35 -14.44
N PHE A 214 -3.88 22.62 -13.39
CA PHE A 214 -4.65 21.38 -13.51
C PHE A 214 -6.03 21.52 -12.85
N PRO A 215 -7.06 20.86 -13.39
CA PRO A 215 -8.36 20.73 -12.73
C PRO A 215 -8.23 19.93 -11.43
N VAL A 216 -9.30 19.88 -10.64
CA VAL A 216 -9.32 19.06 -9.41
C VAL A 216 -9.29 17.57 -9.76
N GLN A 217 -10.12 17.14 -10.72
CA GLN A 217 -10.27 15.74 -11.14
C GLN A 217 -9.82 15.54 -12.58
N GLY A 218 -9.68 14.28 -12.98
CA GLY A 218 -9.31 13.86 -14.33
C GLY A 218 -7.97 13.12 -14.37
N LEU A 219 -7.56 12.77 -15.59
CA LEU A 219 -6.29 12.07 -15.88
C LEU A 219 -5.07 12.77 -15.27
N VAL A 220 -5.11 14.11 -15.28
CA VAL A 220 -4.17 14.99 -14.59
C VAL A 220 -5.02 15.91 -13.75
N GLY A 221 -4.91 15.81 -12.43
CA GLY A 221 -5.65 16.67 -11.52
C GLY A 221 -4.84 17.07 -10.31
N CYS A 222 -5.54 17.38 -9.23
CA CYS A 222 -4.94 17.76 -7.97
C CYS A 222 -5.33 16.76 -6.87
N ASP A 223 -4.43 16.55 -5.92
CA ASP A 223 -4.76 15.86 -4.68
C ASP A 223 -5.74 16.70 -3.82
N ASN A 224 -6.39 16.03 -2.87
CA ASN A 224 -7.37 16.63 -1.98
C ASN A 224 -6.77 17.56 -0.91
N ILE A 225 -5.46 17.57 -0.68
CA ILE A 225 -4.77 18.52 0.19
C ILE A 225 -4.92 19.95 -0.34
N ARG A 226 -5.12 20.89 0.59
CA ARG A 226 -5.24 22.33 0.32
C ARG A 226 -4.16 23.10 1.08
N LEU A 227 -3.77 24.24 0.54
CA LEU A 227 -2.97 25.22 1.28
C LEU A 227 -3.76 25.70 2.52
N PRO A 228 -3.12 25.89 3.68
CA PRO A 228 -3.80 26.41 4.86
C PRO A 228 -4.54 27.71 4.54
N ASN A 229 -5.81 27.79 4.93
CA ASN A 229 -6.70 28.94 4.71
C ASN A 229 -6.87 29.36 3.24
N ARG A 230 -6.64 28.45 2.27
CA ARG A 230 -6.81 28.73 0.83
C ARG A 230 -7.47 27.55 0.12
N GLN A 231 -8.13 27.83 -1.00
CA GLN A 231 -8.72 26.79 -1.87
C GLN A 231 -7.71 26.15 -2.84
N GLN A 232 -6.53 26.77 -2.97
CA GLN A 232 -5.47 26.31 -3.86
C GLN A 232 -4.94 24.94 -3.44
N ARG A 233 -4.74 24.06 -4.42
CA ARG A 233 -4.25 22.70 -4.22
C ARG A 233 -2.79 22.61 -4.66
N PRO A 234 -1.85 22.32 -3.75
CA PRO A 234 -0.42 22.40 -4.04
C PRO A 234 0.12 21.19 -4.82
N ILE A 235 -0.54 20.04 -4.72
CA ILE A 235 -0.05 18.75 -5.22
C ILE A 235 -0.84 18.34 -6.47
N ALA A 236 -0.11 17.97 -7.52
CA ALA A 236 -0.66 17.37 -8.73
C ALA A 236 -0.70 15.85 -8.57
N GLU A 237 -1.75 15.21 -9.09
CA GLU A 237 -1.93 13.75 -9.05
C GLU A 237 -2.29 13.26 -10.46
N LEU A 238 -1.56 12.25 -10.94
CA LEU A 238 -1.88 11.56 -12.19
C LEU A 238 -2.84 10.41 -11.90
N ARG A 239 -3.81 10.16 -12.79
CA ARG A 239 -4.78 9.07 -12.66
C ARG A 239 -4.87 8.29 -13.98
N PRO A 240 -3.76 7.64 -14.41
CA PRO A 240 -3.70 6.83 -15.63
C PRO A 240 -4.76 5.74 -15.66
N LYS A 241 -5.12 5.30 -16.87
CA LYS A 241 -6.00 4.14 -17.05
C LYS A 241 -5.34 2.88 -16.43
N PRO A 242 -6.02 2.17 -15.52
CA PRO A 242 -5.51 0.94 -14.90
C PRO A 242 -5.34 -0.20 -15.90
N GLU A 243 -4.28 -1.00 -15.74
CA GLU A 243 -3.89 -2.07 -16.66
C GLU A 243 -3.35 -3.32 -15.96
N LYS A 244 -3.44 -4.46 -16.64
CA LYS A 244 -2.88 -5.74 -16.16
C LYS A 244 -1.37 -5.82 -16.36
N SER A 245 -0.88 -5.21 -17.44
CA SER A 245 0.55 -5.11 -17.75
C SER A 245 1.15 -3.87 -17.07
N PRO A 246 2.19 -4.01 -16.22
CA PRO A 246 2.86 -2.86 -15.61
C PRO A 246 3.53 -1.96 -16.66
N LEU A 247 4.01 -2.51 -17.77
CA LEU A 247 4.61 -1.75 -18.88
C LEU A 247 3.55 -0.85 -19.55
N GLN A 248 2.34 -1.38 -19.78
CA GLN A 248 1.26 -0.58 -20.35
C GLN A 248 0.78 0.50 -19.37
N LEU A 249 0.76 0.21 -18.06
CA LEU A 249 0.47 1.23 -17.05
C LEU A 249 1.53 2.34 -17.06
N ALA A 250 2.82 2.00 -17.18
CA ALA A 250 3.89 2.99 -17.33
C ALA A 250 3.72 3.84 -18.60
N ALA A 251 3.30 3.25 -19.72
CA ALA A 251 2.97 3.98 -20.94
C ALA A 251 1.78 4.94 -20.73
N ASN A 252 0.75 4.52 -19.99
CA ASN A 252 -0.40 5.36 -19.65
C ASN A 252 0.00 6.53 -18.73
N ILE A 253 0.95 6.32 -17.81
CA ILE A 253 1.53 7.39 -16.98
C ILE A 253 2.29 8.39 -17.85
N ARG A 254 3.12 7.91 -18.77
CA ARG A 254 3.82 8.79 -19.73
C ARG A 254 2.84 9.62 -20.53
N TYR A 255 1.76 9.03 -21.03
CA TYR A 255 0.68 9.76 -21.70
C TYR A 255 0.06 10.85 -20.81
N ALA A 256 -0.22 10.53 -19.55
CA ALA A 256 -0.73 11.51 -18.58
C ALA A 256 0.26 12.67 -18.34
N LEU A 257 1.55 12.39 -18.21
CA LEU A 257 2.59 13.41 -18.07
C LEU A 257 2.72 14.30 -19.31
N VAL A 258 2.62 13.74 -20.53
CA VAL A 258 2.60 14.51 -21.78
C VAL A 258 1.39 15.45 -21.80
N ARG A 259 0.21 14.97 -21.41
CA ARG A 259 -0.99 15.81 -21.27
C ARG A 259 -0.79 16.92 -20.24
N ALA A 260 -0.28 16.59 -19.06
CA ALA A 260 0.06 17.58 -18.05
C ALA A 260 1.03 18.64 -18.62
N SER A 261 2.01 18.22 -19.43
CA SER A 261 3.04 19.12 -19.94
C SER A 261 2.47 20.09 -20.97
N SER A 262 1.41 19.70 -21.69
CA SER A 262 0.67 20.60 -22.58
C SER A 262 -0.15 21.65 -21.82
N MET A 263 -0.64 21.32 -20.61
CA MET A 263 -1.43 22.21 -19.76
C MET A 263 -0.54 23.21 -18.99
N ALA A 264 0.63 22.76 -18.54
CA ALA A 264 1.64 23.59 -17.87
C ALA A 264 2.91 23.74 -18.72
N ALA A 265 2.76 24.24 -19.95
CA ALA A 265 3.83 24.40 -20.95
C ALA A 265 4.88 25.50 -20.63
N TYR A 266 5.06 25.83 -19.35
CA TYR A 266 5.93 26.90 -18.90
C TYR A 266 7.34 26.37 -18.64
N SER A 267 8.36 27.02 -19.22
CA SER A 267 9.76 26.65 -19.05
C SER A 267 10.36 27.10 -17.71
N ASN A 268 9.75 28.10 -17.06
CA ASN A 268 10.20 28.64 -15.78
C ASN A 268 9.70 27.84 -14.56
N VAL A 269 9.01 26.73 -14.77
CA VAL A 269 8.65 25.80 -13.71
C VAL A 269 9.38 24.48 -13.88
N LYS A 270 9.50 23.74 -12.78
CA LYS A 270 10.09 22.42 -12.70
C LYS A 270 9.19 21.52 -11.90
N TRP A 271 9.07 20.28 -12.36
CA TRP A 271 8.22 19.30 -11.72
C TRP A 271 9.07 18.34 -10.92
N VAL A 272 8.74 18.18 -9.65
CA VAL A 272 9.53 17.39 -8.71
C VAL A 272 8.66 16.29 -8.10
N ALA A 273 9.26 15.11 -7.94
CA ALA A 273 8.66 13.95 -7.29
C ALA A 273 9.47 13.56 -6.04
N GLY A 274 9.23 12.38 -5.48
CA GLY A 274 9.93 11.87 -4.29
C GLY A 274 9.06 11.85 -3.05
N SER A 275 9.70 11.86 -1.88
CA SER A 275 9.00 11.75 -0.61
C SER A 275 8.52 13.09 -0.06
N HIS A 276 9.38 14.09 -0.03
CA HIS A 276 9.09 15.38 0.60
C HIS A 276 9.82 16.54 -0.12
N PRO A 277 9.49 16.79 -1.41
CA PRO A 277 10.26 17.72 -2.24
C PRO A 277 10.09 19.19 -1.83
N VAL A 278 8.98 19.55 -1.16
CA VAL A 278 8.72 20.91 -0.66
C VAL A 278 8.34 20.84 0.83
N SER A 279 8.94 21.72 1.63
CA SER A 279 8.65 21.80 3.07
C SER A 279 7.16 21.90 3.36
N GLY A 280 6.68 21.03 4.25
CA GLY A 280 5.28 20.97 4.66
C GLY A 280 4.39 20.07 3.80
N TYR A 281 4.89 19.54 2.69
CA TYR A 281 4.14 18.67 1.78
C TYR A 281 4.90 17.36 1.54
N SER A 282 4.30 16.27 2.02
CA SER A 282 4.71 14.92 1.66
C SER A 282 3.84 14.44 0.51
N ILE A 283 4.46 13.77 -0.46
CA ILE A 283 3.75 13.23 -1.63
C ILE A 283 4.03 11.73 -1.78
N GLY A 284 3.20 11.00 -2.52
CA GLY A 284 3.29 9.55 -2.66
C GLY A 284 3.17 9.05 -4.10
N GLY A 285 3.64 7.83 -4.31
CA GLY A 285 3.49 7.08 -5.55
C GLY A 285 2.47 5.98 -5.35
N HIS A 286 1.20 6.33 -5.12
CA HIS A 286 0.21 5.35 -4.70
C HIS A 286 -0.02 4.30 -5.78
N ILE A 287 -0.07 3.03 -5.41
CA ILE A 287 -0.30 1.91 -6.33
C ILE A 287 -1.60 1.22 -5.95
N HIS A 288 -2.45 1.01 -6.94
CA HIS A 288 -3.77 0.43 -6.76
C HIS A 288 -3.75 -1.02 -7.21
N PHE A 289 -4.28 -1.90 -6.39
CA PHE A 289 -4.39 -3.33 -6.68
C PHE A 289 -5.86 -3.71 -6.81
N SER A 290 -6.16 -4.51 -7.83
CA SER A 290 -7.48 -5.09 -8.10
C SER A 290 -7.32 -6.54 -8.53
N ASN A 291 -8.39 -7.33 -8.46
CA ASN A 291 -8.37 -8.78 -8.65
C ASN A 291 -7.47 -9.53 -7.65
N VAL A 292 -7.19 -8.92 -6.51
CA VAL A 292 -6.49 -9.54 -5.38
C VAL A 292 -7.16 -9.08 -4.10
N GLU A 293 -7.38 -10.00 -3.16
CA GLU A 293 -8.01 -9.69 -1.88
C GLU A 293 -7.01 -9.01 -0.96
N LEU A 294 -7.41 -7.90 -0.34
CA LEU A 294 -6.62 -7.26 0.70
C LEU A 294 -6.59 -8.17 1.93
N ASN A 295 -5.39 -8.56 2.35
CA ASN A 295 -5.18 -9.46 3.47
C ASN A 295 -3.83 -9.17 4.14
N ALA A 296 -3.62 -9.71 5.34
CA ALA A 296 -2.46 -9.39 6.17
C ALA A 296 -1.14 -9.85 5.53
N ALA A 297 -1.15 -11.03 4.88
CA ALA A 297 0.02 -11.56 4.20
C ALA A 297 0.43 -10.71 2.98
N LEU A 298 -0.54 -10.27 2.17
CA LEU A 298 -0.28 -9.37 1.04
C LEU A 298 0.29 -8.03 1.50
N MET A 299 -0.28 -7.43 2.55
CA MET A 299 0.21 -6.16 3.07
C MET A 299 1.64 -6.27 3.59
N ARG A 300 1.96 -7.34 4.33
CA ARG A 300 3.33 -7.58 4.79
C ARG A 300 4.28 -7.83 3.63
N ALA A 301 3.88 -8.57 2.60
CA ALA A 301 4.72 -8.78 1.42
C ALA A 301 4.97 -7.46 0.67
N LEU A 302 3.96 -6.59 0.55
CA LEU A 302 4.13 -5.25 -0.03
C LEU A 302 5.12 -4.42 0.77
N ASP A 303 5.00 -4.35 2.09
CA ASP A 303 5.96 -3.61 2.92
C ASP A 303 7.39 -4.17 2.80
N ASN A 304 7.55 -5.49 2.85
CA ASN A 304 8.86 -6.14 2.89
C ASN A 304 9.58 -6.22 1.53
N TYR A 305 8.85 -6.37 0.43
CA TYR A 305 9.45 -6.60 -0.89
C TYR A 305 9.23 -5.47 -1.89
N LEU A 306 8.26 -4.58 -1.65
CA LEU A 306 8.08 -3.36 -2.45
C LEU A 306 8.50 -2.12 -1.65
N GLY A 307 7.96 -1.98 -0.43
CA GLY A 307 8.23 -0.86 0.47
C GLY A 307 9.71 -0.73 0.80
N LEU A 308 10.36 -1.82 1.24
CA LEU A 308 11.79 -1.81 1.58
C LEU A 308 12.71 -1.59 0.38
N LEU A 309 12.44 -2.25 -0.76
CA LEU A 309 13.27 -2.06 -1.94
C LEU A 309 13.17 -0.64 -2.51
N VAL A 310 11.99 -0.02 -2.43
CA VAL A 310 11.84 1.41 -2.76
C VAL A 310 12.51 2.30 -1.69
N PHE A 311 12.38 1.96 -0.40
CA PHE A 311 13.07 2.64 0.70
C PHE A 311 14.60 2.69 0.48
N LEU A 312 15.20 1.64 -0.06
CA LEU A 312 16.66 1.56 -0.27
C LEU A 312 17.17 2.48 -1.39
N ILE A 313 16.32 2.85 -2.35
CA ILE A 313 16.65 3.79 -3.44
C ILE A 313 16.09 5.20 -3.23
N GLU A 314 15.23 5.38 -2.21
CA GLU A 314 14.71 6.66 -1.77
C GLU A 314 15.80 7.54 -1.15
N LYS A 315 15.59 8.85 -1.16
CA LYS A 315 16.43 9.78 -0.40
C LYS A 315 16.07 9.72 1.09
N PRO A 316 16.95 9.26 1.99
CA PRO A 316 16.58 9.00 3.39
C PRO A 316 16.00 10.24 4.08
N HIS A 317 16.69 11.37 3.98
CA HIS A 317 16.31 12.58 4.71
C HIS A 317 14.88 13.07 4.42
N THR A 318 14.43 13.00 3.16
CA THR A 318 13.07 13.40 2.77
C THR A 318 12.06 12.30 3.05
N ALA A 319 12.45 11.03 2.91
CA ALA A 319 11.63 9.90 3.28
C ALA A 319 11.28 9.89 4.78
N CYS A 320 12.24 10.15 5.68
CA CYS A 320 11.97 10.26 7.11
C CYS A 320 10.96 11.36 7.44
N LYS A 321 11.08 12.52 6.76
CA LYS A 321 10.13 13.63 6.92
C LYS A 321 8.72 13.22 6.49
N ARG A 322 8.60 12.48 5.40
CA ARG A 322 7.32 11.94 4.93
C ARG A 322 6.70 11.02 5.98
N ARG A 323 7.47 10.06 6.48
CA ARG A 323 7.04 9.02 7.43
C ARG A 323 6.67 9.53 8.83
N LYS A 324 6.90 10.80 9.15
CA LYS A 324 6.32 11.43 10.36
C LYS A 324 4.79 11.52 10.33
N LYS A 325 4.19 11.55 9.14
CA LYS A 325 2.74 11.75 8.97
C LYS A 325 2.11 10.87 7.89
N TYR A 326 2.90 10.40 6.93
CA TYR A 326 2.41 9.75 5.73
C TYR A 326 3.38 8.70 5.20
N GLY A 327 2.89 7.65 4.56
CA GLY A 327 3.74 6.58 4.07
C GLY A 327 4.19 5.62 5.15
N LEU A 328 3.30 5.36 6.11
CA LEU A 328 3.59 4.45 7.22
C LEU A 328 3.57 2.99 6.74
N LEU A 329 4.16 2.10 7.53
CA LEU A 329 4.03 0.66 7.32
C LEU A 329 2.55 0.24 7.41
N GLY A 330 2.15 -0.65 6.52
CA GLY A 330 0.78 -1.13 6.41
C GLY A 330 -0.24 -0.05 6.04
N GLU A 331 0.17 1.09 5.48
CA GLU A 331 -0.76 2.16 5.11
C GLU A 331 -1.45 1.84 3.78
N TYR A 332 -2.76 1.66 3.84
CA TYR A 332 -3.61 1.39 2.68
C TYR A 332 -4.92 2.18 2.73
N ARG A 333 -5.66 2.15 1.62
CA ARG A 333 -7.04 2.64 1.54
C ARG A 333 -7.87 1.74 0.65
N GLU A 334 -8.95 1.18 1.18
CA GLU A 334 -9.94 0.43 0.39
C GLU A 334 -10.66 1.34 -0.61
N LYS A 335 -11.01 0.80 -1.77
CA LYS A 335 -11.65 1.53 -2.86
C LYS A 335 -12.97 0.85 -3.24
N SER A 336 -13.96 1.67 -3.60
CA SER A 336 -15.32 1.23 -3.91
C SER A 336 -15.43 0.26 -5.11
N TYR A 337 -14.42 0.23 -5.99
CA TYR A 337 -14.38 -0.71 -7.11
C TYR A 337 -13.93 -2.13 -6.74
N GLY A 338 -13.73 -2.44 -5.46
CA GLY A 338 -13.37 -3.79 -4.99
C GLY A 338 -11.87 -4.08 -4.98
N GLY A 339 -11.04 -3.05 -4.80
CA GLY A 339 -9.59 -3.17 -4.62
C GLY A 339 -9.08 -2.18 -3.57
N PHE A 340 -7.77 -1.96 -3.52
CA PHE A 340 -7.17 -1.05 -2.54
C PHE A 340 -6.00 -0.26 -3.12
N GLU A 341 -5.67 0.84 -2.45
CA GLU A 341 -4.51 1.71 -2.70
C GLU A 341 -3.46 1.43 -1.62
N TYR A 342 -2.24 1.09 -2.02
CA TYR A 342 -1.06 0.98 -1.16
C TYR A 342 -0.28 2.29 -1.16
N ARG A 343 0.10 2.78 0.03
CA ARG A 343 0.49 4.18 0.24
C ARG A 343 1.87 4.38 0.86
N THR A 344 2.59 3.29 1.17
CA THR A 344 3.88 3.35 1.85
C THR A 344 5.00 4.00 1.02
N PRO A 345 5.16 3.76 -0.29
CA PRO A 345 6.25 4.38 -1.07
C PRO A 345 6.06 5.89 -1.30
N GLY A 346 7.16 6.63 -1.36
CA GLY A 346 7.20 8.00 -1.89
C GLY A 346 6.86 8.04 -3.38
N SER A 347 6.78 9.24 -3.97
CA SER A 347 6.52 9.36 -5.40
C SER A 347 7.72 8.89 -6.24
N TRP A 348 7.59 7.68 -6.78
CA TRP A 348 8.55 7.01 -7.67
C TRP A 348 8.55 7.55 -9.11
N LEU A 349 7.89 8.69 -9.36
CA LEU A 349 7.71 9.29 -10.69
C LEU A 349 8.99 9.94 -11.26
N MET A 350 10.16 9.58 -10.75
CA MET A 350 11.46 10.22 -11.05
C MET A 350 11.84 10.09 -12.52
N SER A 351 11.80 8.87 -13.04
CA SER A 351 12.13 8.54 -14.42
C SER A 351 11.24 7.41 -14.91
N GLN A 352 11.16 7.24 -16.23
CA GLN A 352 10.40 6.13 -16.80
C GLN A 352 10.95 4.77 -16.35
N LYS A 353 12.28 4.62 -16.25
CA LYS A 353 12.92 3.38 -15.80
C LYS A 353 12.56 3.05 -14.35
N ILE A 354 12.70 4.00 -13.42
CA ILE A 354 12.38 3.79 -12.01
C ILE A 354 10.89 3.47 -11.84
N ALA A 355 10.02 4.25 -12.46
CA ALA A 355 8.58 4.04 -12.40
C ALA A 355 8.15 2.67 -12.93
N MET A 356 8.71 2.25 -14.07
CA MET A 356 8.45 0.95 -14.65
C MET A 356 8.96 -0.19 -13.76
N GLY A 357 10.18 -0.06 -13.20
CA GLY A 357 10.73 -1.03 -12.25
C GLY A 357 9.86 -1.18 -11.00
N VAL A 358 9.41 -0.07 -10.41
CA VAL A 358 8.52 -0.10 -9.23
C VAL A 358 7.18 -0.76 -9.53
N LEU A 359 6.57 -0.46 -10.69
CA LEU A 359 5.30 -1.09 -11.10
C LEU A 359 5.46 -2.58 -11.41
N CYS A 360 6.57 -2.99 -12.02
CA CYS A 360 6.89 -4.40 -12.28
C CYS A 360 7.13 -5.15 -10.97
N LEU A 361 7.89 -4.58 -10.04
CA LEU A 361 8.10 -5.14 -8.72
C LEU A 361 6.78 -5.27 -7.95
N ALA A 362 5.93 -4.23 -7.98
CA ALA A 362 4.59 -4.29 -7.40
C ALA A 362 3.73 -5.42 -8.00
N LYS A 363 3.82 -5.63 -9.33
CA LYS A 363 3.14 -6.74 -10.02
C LYS A 363 3.65 -8.09 -9.53
N ILE A 364 4.96 -8.28 -9.41
CA ILE A 364 5.58 -9.52 -8.92
C ILE A 364 5.09 -9.79 -7.50
N VAL A 365 5.30 -8.84 -6.58
CA VAL A 365 4.96 -9.01 -5.16
C VAL A 365 3.48 -9.33 -4.98
N ALA A 366 2.58 -8.53 -5.56
CA ALA A 366 1.14 -8.77 -5.38
C ALA A 366 0.64 -10.06 -6.03
N SER A 367 1.30 -10.53 -7.10
CA SER A 367 0.92 -11.78 -7.76
C SER A 367 1.54 -13.01 -7.08
N ASN A 368 2.62 -12.86 -6.31
CA ASN A 368 3.39 -13.96 -5.75
C ASN A 368 3.57 -13.85 -4.22
N TYR A 369 2.76 -13.04 -3.53
CA TYR A 369 2.94 -12.77 -2.09
C TYR A 369 2.93 -14.01 -1.19
N MET A 370 2.28 -15.10 -1.61
CA MET A 370 2.30 -16.39 -0.88
C MET A 370 3.65 -17.12 -0.99
N GLN A 371 4.50 -16.74 -1.95
CA GLN A 371 5.86 -17.27 -2.16
C GLN A 371 6.92 -16.37 -1.50
N LEU A 372 6.50 -15.29 -0.84
CA LEU A 372 7.35 -14.26 -0.24
C LEU A 372 7.13 -14.22 1.29
N PRO A 373 7.60 -15.24 2.03
CA PRO A 373 7.22 -15.43 3.43
C PRO A 373 8.03 -14.59 4.42
N ASN A 374 9.20 -14.06 4.01
CA ASN A 374 10.08 -13.38 4.95
C ASN A 374 9.51 -12.02 5.36
N ASN A 375 9.74 -11.69 6.62
CA ASN A 375 9.31 -10.45 7.22
C ASN A 375 10.48 -9.83 7.99
N TYR A 376 11.05 -8.80 7.37
CA TYR A 376 12.18 -8.00 7.83
C TYR A 376 11.74 -6.82 8.69
N LEU A 377 10.44 -6.56 8.79
CA LEU A 377 9.83 -5.41 9.49
C LEU A 377 9.12 -5.79 10.78
N ASN A 378 9.34 -6.99 11.31
CA ASN A 378 8.64 -7.51 12.49
C ASN A 378 9.38 -7.31 13.83
N THR A 379 10.46 -6.53 13.84
CA THR A 379 11.19 -6.16 15.06
C THR A 379 11.05 -4.66 15.34
N ALA A 380 11.22 -4.26 16.60
CA ALA A 380 11.18 -2.85 16.98
C ALA A 380 12.32 -2.08 16.31
N GLU A 381 13.50 -2.70 16.23
CA GLU A 381 14.71 -2.15 15.63
C GLU A 381 14.53 -1.92 14.13
N ALA A 382 13.94 -2.87 13.40
CA ALA A 382 13.67 -2.73 11.98
C ALA A 382 12.65 -1.62 11.70
N GLN A 383 11.57 -1.56 12.47
CA GLN A 383 10.57 -0.52 12.26
C GLN A 383 11.15 0.87 12.59
N GLU A 384 11.96 0.98 13.66
CA GLU A 384 12.69 2.22 13.94
C GLU A 384 13.68 2.58 12.83
N ALA A 385 14.41 1.60 12.27
CA ALA A 385 15.28 1.81 11.12
C ALA A 385 14.51 2.33 9.89
N PHE A 386 13.31 1.81 9.64
CA PHE A 386 12.44 2.27 8.57
C PHE A 386 12.00 3.74 8.77
N TYR A 387 11.64 4.12 9.99
CA TYR A 387 11.16 5.46 10.31
C TYR A 387 12.28 6.51 10.41
N SER A 388 13.46 6.10 10.87
CA SER A 388 14.68 6.93 10.95
C SER A 388 15.43 7.02 9.62
N GLY A 389 15.11 6.17 8.63
CA GLY A 389 15.75 6.15 7.32
C GLY A 389 17.13 5.50 7.32
N ASN A 390 17.37 4.59 8.27
CA ASN A 390 18.61 3.83 8.37
C ASN A 390 18.67 2.78 7.25
N ARG A 391 19.36 3.12 6.16
CA ARG A 391 19.53 2.22 5.00
C ARG A 391 20.42 1.04 5.32
N ASP A 392 21.50 1.27 6.06
CA ASP A 392 22.51 0.26 6.37
C ASP A 392 21.90 -0.95 7.09
N TYR A 393 20.88 -0.72 7.93
CA TYR A 393 20.12 -1.78 8.60
C TYR A 393 19.48 -2.77 7.62
N PHE A 394 19.01 -2.33 6.45
CA PHE A 394 18.31 -3.18 5.49
C PHE A 394 19.18 -3.63 4.31
N VAL A 395 20.29 -2.94 4.03
CA VAL A 395 21.22 -3.34 2.97
C VAL A 395 21.80 -4.73 3.24
N GLN A 396 22.05 -5.09 4.51
CA GLN A 396 22.52 -6.42 4.88
C GLN A 396 21.55 -7.56 4.51
N ASP A 397 20.24 -7.28 4.42
CA ASP A 397 19.21 -8.25 4.07
C ASP A 397 18.86 -8.25 2.58
N PHE A 398 19.41 -7.29 1.80
CA PHE A 398 19.05 -7.06 0.41
C PHE A 398 19.23 -8.31 -0.47
N ASP A 399 20.35 -9.02 -0.32
CA ASP A 399 20.62 -10.23 -1.11
C ASP A 399 19.58 -11.32 -0.86
N GLN A 400 19.07 -11.44 0.37
CA GLN A 400 18.00 -12.38 0.66
C GLN A 400 16.67 -11.91 0.06
N MET A 401 16.32 -10.63 0.24
CA MET A 401 15.09 -10.06 -0.35
C MET A 401 15.06 -10.26 -1.87
N TRP A 402 16.19 -10.01 -2.54
CA TRP A 402 16.29 -10.12 -3.98
C TRP A 402 16.24 -11.58 -4.45
N ARG A 403 16.91 -12.51 -3.75
CA ARG A 403 16.82 -13.96 -4.06
C ARG A 403 15.40 -14.50 -3.93
N ASP A 404 14.63 -14.03 -2.96
CA ASP A 404 13.23 -14.42 -2.84
C ASP A 404 12.41 -13.96 -4.05
N ILE A 405 12.67 -12.73 -4.54
CA ILE A 405 12.04 -12.19 -5.75
C ILE A 405 12.45 -13.00 -6.98
N GLU A 406 13.74 -13.32 -7.15
CA GLU A 406 14.28 -14.12 -8.26
C GLU A 406 13.61 -15.51 -8.37
N ARG A 407 13.21 -16.09 -7.24
CA ARG A 407 12.52 -17.39 -7.19
C ARG A 407 11.04 -17.33 -7.56
N THR A 408 10.45 -16.14 -7.65
CA THR A 408 9.04 -16.00 -8.01
C THR A 408 8.81 -16.30 -9.49
N GLN A 409 7.64 -16.87 -9.80
CA GLN A 409 7.28 -17.25 -11.18
C GLN A 409 7.24 -16.07 -12.17
N LEU A 410 6.99 -14.85 -11.69
CA LEU A 410 6.90 -13.65 -12.55
C LEU A 410 8.23 -12.91 -12.73
N TYR A 411 9.27 -13.23 -11.95
CA TYR A 411 10.55 -12.54 -12.06
C TYR A 411 11.15 -12.61 -13.48
N PRO A 412 11.23 -13.78 -14.16
CA PRO A 412 11.85 -13.85 -15.49
C PRO A 412 11.18 -12.94 -16.52
N LYS A 413 9.89 -12.64 -16.34
CA LYS A 413 9.12 -11.78 -17.24
C LYS A 413 9.47 -10.29 -17.11
N TYR A 414 9.92 -9.85 -15.94
CA TYR A 414 10.17 -8.44 -15.66
C TYR A 414 11.58 -8.16 -15.11
N ALA A 415 12.50 -9.12 -15.26
CA ALA A 415 13.84 -9.05 -14.68
C ALA A 415 14.60 -7.81 -15.17
N GLU A 416 14.53 -7.51 -16.47
CA GLU A 416 15.17 -6.34 -17.09
C GLU A 416 14.62 -5.03 -16.49
N GLU A 417 13.30 -4.91 -16.37
CA GLU A 417 12.66 -3.68 -15.90
C GLU A 417 12.92 -3.40 -14.42
N ILE A 418 13.03 -4.44 -13.58
CA ILE A 418 13.30 -4.27 -12.15
C ILE A 418 14.79 -4.17 -11.82
N ASP A 419 15.69 -4.56 -12.73
CA ASP A 419 17.14 -4.56 -12.49
C ASP A 419 17.68 -3.16 -12.13
N ILE A 420 17.04 -2.09 -12.61
CA ILE A 420 17.39 -0.72 -12.19
C ILE A 420 17.34 -0.54 -10.67
N ILE A 421 16.42 -1.19 -9.97
CA ILE A 421 16.32 -1.12 -8.50
C ILE A 421 17.53 -1.82 -7.88
N ARG A 422 17.85 -3.04 -8.33
CA ARG A 422 19.03 -3.79 -7.88
C ARG A 422 20.31 -3.02 -8.13
N TRP A 423 20.50 -2.54 -9.35
CA TRP A 423 21.67 -1.77 -9.74
C TRP A 423 21.83 -0.52 -8.89
N MET A 424 20.75 0.23 -8.62
CA MET A 424 20.81 1.39 -7.74
C MET A 424 21.22 1.01 -6.32
N ILE A 425 20.69 -0.08 -5.76
CA ILE A 425 21.03 -0.51 -4.39
C ILE A 425 22.50 -0.94 -4.30
N ILE A 426 22.98 -1.78 -5.23
CA ILE A 426 24.36 -2.29 -5.24
C ILE A 426 25.38 -1.16 -5.40
N ASN A 427 25.05 -0.11 -6.16
CA ASN A 427 25.93 1.03 -6.40
C ASN A 427 25.71 2.19 -5.40
N ASP A 428 24.99 1.95 -4.30
CA ASP A 428 24.61 2.96 -3.30
C ASP A 428 24.02 4.24 -3.90
N MET A 429 23.18 4.09 -4.92
CA MET A 429 22.52 5.18 -5.60
C MET A 429 21.12 5.44 -5.07
N GLN A 430 20.83 6.72 -4.84
CA GLN A 430 19.51 7.21 -4.51
C GLN A 430 18.92 7.97 -5.70
N TRP A 431 17.60 8.00 -5.81
CA TRP A 431 16.96 8.82 -6.82
C TRP A 431 17.14 10.33 -6.55
N ASP A 432 17.13 11.13 -7.61
CA ASP A 432 17.27 12.59 -7.47
C ASP A 432 15.90 13.28 -7.39
N GLU A 433 15.45 13.54 -6.16
CA GLU A 433 14.22 14.31 -5.90
C GLU A 433 14.31 15.79 -6.34
N LYS A 434 15.51 16.28 -6.65
CA LYS A 434 15.71 17.60 -7.23
C LYS A 434 15.68 17.55 -8.75
N MET A 435 15.49 16.42 -9.43
CA MET A 435 15.41 16.40 -10.89
C MET A 435 14.08 16.98 -11.38
N ASP A 436 14.06 17.59 -12.57
CA ASP A 436 12.80 17.82 -13.28
C ASP A 436 12.33 16.50 -13.89
N ILE A 437 11.22 15.94 -13.40
CA ILE A 437 10.76 14.62 -13.84
C ILE A 437 10.48 14.56 -15.35
N ARG A 438 10.18 15.69 -16.01
CA ARG A 438 10.01 15.71 -17.47
C ARG A 438 11.28 15.24 -18.20
N LYS A 439 12.47 15.52 -17.64
CA LYS A 439 13.75 15.02 -18.17
C LYS A 439 13.86 13.51 -18.00
N GLY A 440 13.56 12.98 -16.81
CA GLY A 440 13.60 11.54 -16.51
C GLY A 440 12.61 10.71 -17.33
N TRP A 441 11.58 11.33 -17.91
CA TRP A 441 10.57 10.70 -18.76
C TRP A 441 10.72 11.02 -20.25
N ASN A 442 11.80 11.71 -20.65
CA ASN A 442 12.03 12.16 -22.03
C ASN A 442 10.81 12.90 -22.62
N ILE A 443 10.26 13.84 -21.85
CA ILE A 443 9.13 14.69 -22.27
C ILE A 443 9.67 16.07 -22.66
N SER A 444 9.55 16.39 -23.95
CA SER A 444 9.90 17.71 -24.47
C SER A 444 8.96 18.78 -23.89
N ASN A 445 9.51 19.94 -23.51
CA ASN A 445 8.69 21.10 -23.19
C ASN A 445 7.90 21.51 -24.45
N ALA A 446 6.58 21.38 -24.41
CA ALA A 446 5.73 21.86 -25.50
C ALA A 446 5.98 23.38 -25.69
N SER A 447 6.30 23.80 -26.92
CA SER A 447 6.46 25.23 -27.20
C SER A 447 5.12 25.96 -27.00
N ARG A 448 5.18 27.23 -26.58
CA ARG A 448 4.02 28.11 -26.29
C ARG A 448 2.96 28.17 -27.42
N ARG A 449 3.30 27.77 -28.64
CA ARG A 449 2.40 27.82 -29.80
C ARG A 449 1.27 26.79 -29.72
N ASN A 450 1.49 25.64 -29.07
CA ASN A 450 0.50 24.56 -28.97
C ASN A 450 -0.42 24.66 -27.74
N SER A 451 -0.06 25.45 -26.72
CA SER A 451 -0.82 25.54 -25.46
C SER A 451 -2.05 26.44 -25.52
N LYS A 452 -2.08 27.45 -26.40
CA LYS A 452 -3.27 28.30 -26.60
C LYS A 452 -4.48 27.51 -27.12
N ALA A 453 -4.26 26.51 -27.97
CA ALA A 453 -5.32 25.65 -28.50
C ALA A 453 -5.87 24.64 -27.46
N ALA A 454 -5.04 24.20 -26.51
CA ALA A 454 -5.48 23.32 -25.42
C ALA A 454 -6.31 24.08 -24.37
N LEU A 455 -5.95 25.34 -24.07
CA LEU A 455 -6.70 26.22 -23.17
C LEU A 455 -8.07 26.62 -23.73
N SER A 456 -8.19 26.86 -25.04
CA SER A 456 -9.48 27.16 -25.68
C SER A 456 -10.44 25.97 -25.64
N ASN A 457 -9.94 24.75 -25.85
CA ASN A 457 -10.77 23.54 -25.83
C ASN A 457 -11.24 23.16 -24.42
N SER A 458 -10.46 23.44 -23.36
CA SER A 458 -10.92 23.18 -21.98
C SER A 458 -11.99 24.16 -21.50
N ARG A 459 -11.98 25.40 -22.01
CA ARG A 459 -13.02 26.41 -21.72
C ARG A 459 -14.31 26.13 -22.48
N GLN A 460 -14.24 25.66 -23.73
CA GLN A 460 -15.43 25.28 -24.51
C GLN A 460 -16.15 24.04 -23.95
N SER A 461 -15.44 23.11 -23.32
CA SER A 461 -16.09 21.97 -22.65
C SER A 461 -16.85 22.30 -21.36
N GLN A 462 -16.76 23.54 -20.86
CA GLN A 462 -17.55 24.00 -19.70
C GLN A 462 -18.85 24.72 -20.07
N ASP A 463 -19.06 25.10 -21.33
CA ASP A 463 -20.22 25.94 -21.74
C ASP A 463 -21.22 25.21 -22.66
N GLY A 464 -21.08 23.90 -22.83
CA GLY A 464 -21.94 23.07 -23.67
C GLY A 464 -23.22 22.56 -22.98
N SER A 465 -23.98 23.42 -22.32
CA SER A 465 -25.36 23.10 -21.89
C SER A 465 -26.27 24.34 -21.87
N ARG A 466 -26.43 24.98 -23.03
CA ARG A 466 -27.57 25.87 -23.27
C ARG A 466 -28.27 25.45 -24.56
N VAL A 467 -29.43 24.81 -24.36
CA VAL A 467 -30.42 24.57 -25.41
C VAL A 467 -31.00 25.92 -25.82
N PRO A 468 -31.03 26.29 -27.10
CA PRO A 468 -31.73 27.50 -27.55
C PRO A 468 -33.23 27.18 -27.67
N ASN A 469 -34.08 27.93 -26.97
CA ASN A 469 -35.52 27.91 -27.22
C ASN A 469 -35.95 29.26 -27.81
N SER A 470 -36.69 29.18 -28.91
CA SER A 470 -37.13 30.29 -29.75
C SER A 470 -38.41 30.97 -29.22
N ASN A 471 -38.38 32.30 -29.21
CA ASN A 471 -39.45 33.32 -29.29
C ASN A 471 -40.93 32.95 -29.05
N SER A 472 -41.59 33.73 -28.19
CA SER A 472 -42.72 34.60 -28.59
C SER A 472 -43.07 35.66 -27.51
N ASN A 473 -43.50 36.84 -27.98
CA ASN A 473 -43.80 38.10 -27.29
C ASN A 473 -44.93 38.09 -26.24
N SER A 474 -44.71 38.85 -25.14
CA SER A 474 -45.52 39.88 -24.42
C SER A 474 -47.07 39.85 -24.32
N PRO A 475 -47.74 40.60 -23.41
CA PRO A 475 -47.30 41.29 -22.17
C PRO A 475 -48.25 41.20 -20.93
N ALA A 476 -47.73 41.70 -19.79
CA ALA A 476 -48.38 42.46 -18.71
C ALA A 476 -49.42 41.86 -17.72
N SER A 477 -49.18 42.28 -16.46
CA SER A 477 -50.11 42.56 -15.35
C SER A 477 -50.30 41.52 -14.23
N GLY A 478 -50.09 42.00 -13.00
CA GLY A 478 -51.14 41.94 -11.98
C GLY A 478 -51.10 40.82 -10.93
N ASN A 479 -50.53 41.13 -9.78
CA ASN A 479 -51.08 40.93 -8.42
C ASN A 479 -51.42 39.54 -7.84
N ARG A 480 -51.03 39.42 -6.56
CA ARG A 480 -51.69 38.72 -5.42
C ARG A 480 -51.49 37.20 -5.25
N SER A 481 -50.83 36.86 -4.12
CA SER A 481 -51.11 35.70 -3.25
C SER A 481 -52.57 35.76 -2.71
N PRO A 482 -53.14 34.76 -1.99
CA PRO A 482 -52.54 33.54 -1.41
C PRO A 482 -53.43 32.25 -1.48
N GLU A 483 -52.96 31.21 -0.79
CA GLU A 483 -53.73 30.16 -0.07
C GLU A 483 -54.00 28.76 -0.67
N ARG A 484 -53.73 27.78 0.23
CA ARG A 484 -54.42 26.51 0.53
C ARG A 484 -54.05 25.18 -0.17
N ARG A 485 -53.39 24.34 0.64
CA ARG A 485 -53.80 22.99 1.14
C ARG A 485 -54.60 22.06 0.20
N ASN A 486 -54.01 20.91 -0.13
CA ASN A 486 -54.45 19.53 0.25
C ASN A 486 -53.55 18.53 -0.53
N SER A 487 -52.84 17.60 0.12
CA SER A 487 -53.29 16.30 0.67
C SER A 487 -53.84 15.34 -0.39
N GLY A 488 -53.32 14.10 -0.39
CA GLY A 488 -54.05 12.93 -0.90
C GLY A 488 -53.40 12.08 -1.99
N ARG A 489 -52.81 10.97 -1.54
CA ARG A 489 -53.03 9.59 -2.04
C ARG A 489 -52.58 9.16 -3.46
N THR A 490 -51.61 8.25 -3.44
CA THR A 490 -51.65 6.87 -3.99
C THR A 490 -52.35 6.62 -5.33
N SER A 491 -51.64 6.06 -6.33
CA SER A 491 -51.52 4.61 -6.55
C SER A 491 -51.04 4.25 -7.97
N ARG A 492 -50.19 3.21 -8.03
CA ARG A 492 -50.12 2.10 -9.02
C ARG A 492 -50.52 2.39 -10.47
N THR A 493 -49.58 2.31 -11.42
CA THR A 493 -49.30 1.18 -12.37
C THR A 493 -49.04 1.86 -13.74
N ARG A 494 -48.24 1.43 -14.73
CA ARG A 494 -47.99 0.10 -15.30
C ARG A 494 -46.87 0.24 -16.35
N ARG A 495 -46.19 -0.90 -16.61
CA ARG A 495 -45.32 -1.31 -17.73
C ARG A 495 -45.27 -0.48 -19.04
N SER A 496 -44.07 -0.36 -19.61
CA SER A 496 -43.66 -0.78 -20.98
C SER A 496 -42.13 -0.66 -21.08
N SER A 497 -41.34 -1.70 -21.35
CA SER A 497 -41.00 -2.36 -22.63
C SER A 497 -40.56 -1.40 -23.74
N GLY A 498 -39.26 -1.39 -24.05
CA GLY A 498 -38.69 -0.62 -25.15
C GLY A 498 -37.21 -0.94 -25.38
N SER A 499 -36.96 -2.01 -26.12
CA SER A 499 -35.68 -2.42 -26.69
C SER A 499 -35.02 -1.33 -27.55
N GLY A 500 -33.70 -1.17 -27.44
CA GLY A 500 -32.92 -0.29 -28.30
C GLY A 500 -31.46 -0.70 -28.39
N ARG A 501 -31.19 -1.88 -28.99
CA ARG A 501 -29.88 -2.24 -29.54
C ARG A 501 -29.52 -1.22 -30.62
N ARG A 502 -28.34 -0.60 -30.52
CA ARG A 502 -27.62 -0.06 -31.69
C ARG A 502 -26.22 -0.64 -31.71
N ASN A 503 -26.04 -1.56 -32.66
CA ASN A 503 -24.74 -1.92 -33.22
C ASN A 503 -24.18 -0.68 -33.94
N LEU A 504 -22.93 -0.34 -33.66
CA LEU A 504 -22.10 0.41 -34.60
C LEU A 504 -20.79 -0.37 -34.77
N SER A 505 -20.51 -0.58 -36.05
CA SER A 505 -19.63 -1.56 -36.65
C SER A 505 -18.15 -1.21 -36.54
N ASN A 506 -17.36 -2.29 -36.51
CA ASN A 506 -15.94 -2.33 -36.85
C ASN A 506 -15.65 -1.63 -38.19
N SER A 507 -14.73 -0.66 -38.16
CA SER A 507 -13.80 -0.38 -39.24
C SER A 507 -12.73 0.58 -38.73
N ASN A 508 -11.46 0.30 -39.06
CA ASN A 508 -10.23 1.03 -38.72
C ASN A 508 -9.48 0.61 -37.45
N MET A 509 -9.08 -0.67 -37.37
CA MET A 509 -8.06 -1.12 -36.42
C MET A 509 -6.85 -1.86 -37.02
N ASP A 510 -6.51 -1.60 -38.29
CA ASP A 510 -5.38 -2.29 -38.96
C ASP A 510 -4.22 -1.38 -39.42
N ASN A 511 -3.98 -0.22 -38.79
CA ASN A 511 -2.85 0.63 -39.21
C ASN A 511 -2.04 1.31 -38.09
N ILE A 512 -2.04 0.76 -36.88
CA ILE A 512 -1.10 1.16 -35.81
C ILE A 512 -0.29 -0.07 -35.37
N SER A 513 0.33 -0.72 -36.33
CA SER A 513 1.25 -1.84 -36.12
C SER A 513 2.35 -1.79 -37.16
N ARG A 514 3.11 -0.68 -37.17
CA ARG A 514 4.39 -0.50 -37.88
C ARG A 514 4.91 0.91 -37.55
N ASN A 515 5.55 1.03 -36.40
CA ASN A 515 6.64 1.97 -36.13
C ASN A 515 7.15 1.73 -34.70
N THR A 516 7.65 0.51 -34.50
CA THR A 516 8.56 0.22 -33.38
C THR A 516 9.90 0.81 -33.79
N LEU A 517 10.20 2.03 -33.34
CA LEU A 517 11.56 2.55 -33.39
C LEU A 517 12.41 1.68 -32.46
N VAL A 518 13.24 0.84 -33.07
CA VAL A 518 14.36 0.17 -32.41
C VAL A 518 15.31 1.26 -31.93
N ILE A 519 15.26 1.57 -30.63
CA ILE A 519 16.25 2.44 -30.00
C ILE A 519 17.40 1.53 -29.59
N ALA A 520 18.50 1.60 -30.32
CA ALA A 520 19.76 0.99 -29.92
C ALA A 520 20.19 1.58 -28.57
N THR A 521 20.32 0.72 -27.57
CA THR A 521 20.91 1.02 -26.26
C THR A 521 22.44 1.00 -26.36
N PRO A 522 23.17 1.90 -25.67
CA PRO A 522 24.57 1.65 -25.38
C PRO A 522 24.64 0.46 -24.41
N SER A 523 25.32 -0.60 -24.81
CA SER A 523 25.64 -1.75 -23.97
C SER A 523 26.39 -1.31 -22.72
N LEU A 524 25.95 -1.80 -21.55
CA LEU A 524 26.76 -1.77 -20.32
C LEU A 524 28.05 -2.56 -20.56
N PRO A 525 29.21 -2.14 -20.01
CA PRO A 525 30.47 -2.85 -20.20
C PRO A 525 30.38 -4.26 -19.60
N ALA A 526 30.73 -5.25 -20.41
CA ALA A 526 30.78 -6.65 -20.03
C ALA A 526 31.85 -6.91 -18.96
N SER A 527 31.51 -7.87 -18.09
CA SER A 527 32.30 -8.53 -17.05
C SER A 527 33.82 -8.61 -17.30
N ILE A 528 34.59 -8.25 -16.27
CA ILE A 528 36.02 -8.50 -16.15
C ILE A 528 36.24 -10.02 -15.89
N PRO A 529 37.17 -10.70 -16.59
CA PRO A 529 37.43 -12.11 -16.37
C PRO A 529 38.24 -12.35 -15.08
N ILE A 530 37.83 -13.35 -14.32
CA ILE A 530 38.54 -13.91 -13.17
C ILE A 530 39.79 -14.63 -13.68
N ALA A 531 40.98 -14.16 -13.29
CA ALA A 531 42.24 -14.84 -13.55
C ALA A 531 42.48 -15.94 -12.50
N GLN A 532 42.68 -17.18 -12.95
CA GLN A 532 43.20 -18.27 -12.15
C GLN A 532 44.74 -18.27 -12.14
N GLY A 533 45.31 -18.31 -10.94
CA GLY A 533 46.47 -19.14 -10.57
C GLY A 533 47.88 -18.71 -11.00
N THR A 534 48.72 -18.40 -10.01
CA THR A 534 50.08 -19.00 -9.94
C THR A 534 50.57 -19.05 -8.49
N ALA A 535 51.20 -20.17 -8.16
CA ALA A 535 51.72 -20.57 -6.86
C ALA A 535 52.94 -19.75 -6.39
N GLY A 536 53.17 -19.68 -5.08
CA GLY A 536 54.45 -19.18 -4.57
C GLY A 536 54.59 -19.02 -3.05
N ARG A 537 55.08 -20.10 -2.40
CA ARG A 537 55.97 -20.15 -1.22
C ARG A 537 55.47 -19.73 0.18
N ILE A 538 55.45 -20.75 1.02
CA ILE A 538 55.58 -20.73 2.48
C ILE A 538 56.99 -20.25 2.87
N VAL A 539 57.09 -19.28 3.80
CA VAL A 539 58.19 -19.17 4.77
C VAL A 539 57.59 -18.66 6.08
N ALA A 540 57.75 -19.42 7.16
CA ALA A 540 57.50 -18.97 8.52
C ALA A 540 58.85 -18.78 9.23
N SER A 541 58.97 -17.74 10.05
CA SER A 541 59.68 -17.78 11.34
C SER A 541 59.58 -16.46 12.08
N GLY A 542 58.96 -16.51 13.27
CA GLY A 542 59.50 -16.04 14.55
C GLY A 542 59.90 -14.57 14.73
N GLY A 543 59.41 -13.96 15.82
CA GLY A 543 60.02 -12.73 16.33
C GLY A 543 59.22 -12.01 17.42
N VAL A 544 59.22 -12.56 18.63
CA VAL A 544 58.81 -11.87 19.86
C VAL A 544 59.75 -10.69 20.14
N ARG A 545 59.20 -9.51 20.51
CA ARG A 545 59.73 -8.66 21.61
C ARG A 545 58.78 -7.52 21.99
N ARG A 546 58.49 -7.46 23.31
CA ARG A 546 57.91 -6.34 24.06
C ARG A 546 58.98 -5.24 24.30
N ALA A 547 58.54 -3.99 24.37
CA ALA A 547 58.95 -2.93 25.33
C ALA A 547 57.93 -1.78 25.19
N ILE A 548 57.02 -1.51 26.14
CA ILE A 548 57.17 -0.74 27.40
C ILE A 548 57.45 0.77 27.20
N SER A 549 56.40 1.53 27.51
CA SER A 549 56.28 2.89 28.12
C SER A 549 57.17 4.06 27.67
N CYS A 550 56.54 5.18 27.34
CA CYS A 550 56.42 6.37 28.22
C CYS A 550 55.99 7.59 27.41
N SER A 551 54.85 8.19 27.78
CA SER A 551 54.45 9.63 27.74
C SER A 551 52.94 9.73 27.67
#